data_AF-G8D3C2-F1
#
_entry.id   AF-G8D3C2-F1
#
_cell.length_a   1.000
_cell.length_b   1.000
_cell.length_c   1.000
_cell.angle_alpha   90.00
_cell.angle_beta   90.00
_cell.angle_gamma   90.00
#
_symmetry.space_group_name_H-M   'P 1'
#
loop_
_entity.id
_entity.type
_entity.pdbx_description
1 polymer ?
#
loop_
_entity_poly.entity_id
_entity_poly.type
_entity_poly.pdbx_seq_one_letter_code
_entity_poly.pdbx_strand_id
1 'polypeptide(L)'
;FGAGHSSTSISAGLGMVVGRDFKGKKNQVIAVIGDGAITGGMAYEAMNHAGFLDKNMIVVLNDNQQVSLPTQYNNKNQDPVGALSSALARLQANRPLRELREVAKGVTKQLPDVVQKATAKIDEYARGMISGTGSTLFEELGLYYIGPVDGHNMDDLVAVLNEVKSAETVGPVLVHVVTERGRGYTPALTSQDRMHGVVKFDPKTGQQYTTKTKAMSYTNYFADALTAEAERDNRIVAVHAAMAGGTGLTRFEKRYPERVFDVGIAEQHAVTFAA
;
A
#
# COMPACT_ATOMS: atom_id res chain seq x y z
N PHE A 1 -9.85 15.14 6.78
CA PHE A 1 -8.38 15.08 6.82
C PHE A 1 -7.87 15.49 5.45
N GLY A 2 -6.94 16.44 5.38
CA GLY A 2 -6.27 16.80 4.14
C GLY A 2 -5.05 15.91 3.96
N ALA A 3 -4.87 15.31 2.80
CA ALA A 3 -3.72 14.48 2.46
C ALA A 3 -2.94 15.13 1.31
N GLY A 4 -1.63 14.87 1.28
CA GLY A 4 -0.70 15.33 0.25
C GLY A 4 0.59 14.53 0.35
N HIS A 5 1.23 14.56 1.52
CA HIS A 5 2.23 13.56 1.89
C HIS A 5 1.59 12.18 2.07
N SER A 6 2.35 11.14 1.70
CA SER A 6 2.00 9.73 1.84
C SER A 6 2.09 9.24 3.29
N SER A 7 1.63 8.00 3.52
CA SER A 7 1.84 7.25 4.78
C SER A 7 1.10 7.78 6.02
N THR A 8 0.45 8.95 5.94
CA THR A 8 -0.22 9.60 7.08
C THR A 8 -1.61 9.07 7.42
N SER A 9 -2.26 8.32 6.52
CA SER A 9 -3.70 8.03 6.62
C SER A 9 -4.07 7.15 7.82
N ILE A 10 -3.24 6.14 8.14
CA ILE A 10 -3.46 5.26 9.30
C ILE A 10 -3.31 6.04 10.61
N SER A 11 -2.26 6.84 10.75
CA SER A 11 -2.03 7.67 11.95
C SER A 11 -3.16 8.68 12.17
N ALA A 12 -3.56 9.38 11.10
CA ALA A 12 -4.69 10.30 11.15
C ALA A 12 -6.00 9.60 11.53
N GLY A 13 -6.24 8.42 10.93
CA GLY A 13 -7.39 7.58 11.27
C GLY A 13 -7.40 7.16 12.74
N LEU A 14 -6.26 6.69 13.26
CA LEU A 14 -6.12 6.32 14.67
C LEU A 14 -6.38 7.51 15.62
N GLY A 15 -5.87 8.69 15.30
CA GLY A 15 -6.18 9.91 16.04
C GLY A 15 -7.68 10.26 16.03
N MET A 16 -8.35 10.07 14.89
CA MET A 16 -9.81 10.25 14.80
C MET A 16 -10.59 9.22 15.62
N VAL A 17 -10.10 7.98 15.71
CA VAL A 17 -10.68 6.91 16.52
C VAL A 17 -10.60 7.26 18.00
N VAL A 18 -9.41 7.67 18.46
CA VAL A 18 -9.22 8.13 19.85
C VAL A 18 -10.14 9.32 20.16
N GLY A 19 -10.19 10.32 19.27
CA GLY A 19 -11.06 11.49 19.42
C GLY A 19 -12.57 11.16 19.36
N ARG A 20 -12.96 10.16 18.56
CA ARG A 20 -14.33 9.63 18.51
C ARG A 20 -14.73 9.04 19.85
N ASP A 21 -13.86 8.21 20.43
CA ASP A 21 -14.12 7.49 21.67
C ASP A 21 -14.24 8.47 22.85
N PHE A 22 -13.38 9.49 22.93
CA PHE A 22 -13.53 10.59 23.91
C PHE A 22 -14.86 11.33 23.80
N LYS A 23 -15.48 11.36 22.62
CA LYS A 23 -16.78 11.98 22.38
C LYS A 23 -17.96 11.01 22.55
N GLY A 24 -17.72 9.76 22.95
CA GLY A 24 -18.75 8.72 23.09
C GLY A 24 -19.46 8.37 21.78
N LYS A 25 -18.83 8.66 20.62
CA LYS A 25 -19.42 8.39 19.30
C LYS A 25 -19.12 6.97 18.85
N LYS A 26 -19.96 6.46 17.92
CA LYS A 26 -19.85 5.09 17.36
C LYS A 26 -19.69 5.05 15.85
N ASN A 27 -19.30 6.18 15.24
CA ASN A 27 -19.08 6.20 13.79
C ASN A 27 -17.83 5.37 13.41
N GLN A 28 -17.83 4.81 12.21
CA GLN A 28 -16.69 4.10 11.67
C GLN A 28 -15.59 5.09 11.24
N VAL A 29 -14.34 4.65 11.33
CA VAL A 29 -13.17 5.37 10.81
C VAL A 29 -12.44 4.42 9.88
N ILE A 30 -12.30 4.85 8.62
CA ILE A 30 -11.73 4.05 7.55
C ILE A 30 -10.53 4.80 6.97
N ALA A 31 -9.35 4.19 7.01
CA ALA A 31 -8.14 4.70 6.39
C ALA A 31 -7.85 3.90 5.11
N VAL A 32 -7.82 4.56 3.96
CA VAL A 32 -7.38 3.93 2.70
C VAL A 32 -5.92 4.28 2.48
N ILE A 33 -5.09 3.27 2.21
CA ILE A 33 -3.65 3.42 1.99
C ILE A 33 -3.22 2.60 0.78
N GLY A 34 -2.32 3.13 -0.04
CA GLY A 34 -1.74 2.38 -1.17
C GLY A 34 -0.56 1.50 -0.73
N ASP A 35 -0.26 0.46 -1.51
CA ASP A 35 0.91 -0.41 -1.38
C ASP A 35 2.25 0.35 -1.37
N GLY A 36 2.38 1.44 -2.13
CA GLY A 36 3.57 2.30 -2.01
C GLY A 36 3.61 3.08 -0.69
N ALA A 37 2.47 3.60 -0.24
CA ALA A 37 2.38 4.44 0.96
C ALA A 37 2.55 3.65 2.25
N ILE A 38 2.19 2.36 2.27
CA ILE A 38 2.39 1.52 3.47
C ILE A 38 3.86 1.19 3.72
N THR A 39 4.75 1.42 2.74
CA THR A 39 6.21 1.24 2.92
C THR A 39 6.87 2.33 3.78
N GLY A 40 6.21 3.47 3.97
CA GLY A 40 6.79 4.56 4.76
C GLY A 40 6.74 4.29 6.25
N GLY A 41 7.79 4.70 6.96
CA GLY A 41 7.96 4.44 8.41
C GLY A 41 6.74 4.86 9.24
N MET A 42 6.15 6.01 8.95
CA MET A 42 4.94 6.49 9.63
C MET A 42 3.76 5.52 9.54
N ALA A 43 3.60 4.77 8.45
CA ALA A 43 2.53 3.79 8.32
C ALA A 43 2.75 2.62 9.30
N TYR A 44 4.00 2.15 9.46
CA TYR A 44 4.35 1.11 10.43
C TYR A 44 4.19 1.58 11.87
N GLU A 45 4.71 2.77 12.18
CA GLU A 45 4.57 3.40 13.50
C GLU A 45 3.07 3.50 13.87
N ALA A 46 2.23 3.90 12.92
CA ALA A 46 0.79 4.00 13.10
C ALA A 46 0.10 2.64 13.26
N MET A 47 0.46 1.62 12.47
CA MET A 47 -0.09 0.27 12.61
C MET A 47 0.29 -0.37 13.94
N ASN A 48 1.56 -0.27 14.33
CA ASN A 48 2.05 -0.73 15.62
C ASN A 48 1.27 -0.08 16.78
N HIS A 49 1.04 1.23 16.70
CA HIS A 49 0.26 1.93 17.72
C HIS A 49 -1.24 1.57 17.66
N ALA A 50 -1.79 1.33 16.47
CA ALA A 50 -3.19 0.93 16.31
C ALA A 50 -3.46 -0.42 16.96
N GLY A 51 -2.59 -1.41 16.74
CA GLY A 51 -2.68 -2.71 17.41
C GLY A 51 -2.51 -2.62 18.91
N PHE A 52 -1.57 -1.80 19.40
CA PHE A 52 -1.41 -1.57 20.83
C PHE A 52 -2.66 -0.95 21.50
N LEU A 53 -3.29 0.03 20.86
CA LEU A 53 -4.50 0.66 21.41
C LEU A 53 -5.75 -0.22 21.29
N ASP A 54 -5.71 -1.24 20.43
CA ASP A 54 -6.78 -2.20 20.18
C ASP A 54 -8.14 -1.51 19.95
N LYS A 55 -8.13 -0.47 19.11
CA LYS A 55 -9.33 0.34 18.82
C LYS A 55 -9.93 0.02 17.46
N ASN A 56 -11.26 0.06 17.40
CA ASN A 56 -12.02 -0.25 16.20
C ASN A 56 -11.79 0.78 15.10
N MET A 57 -11.03 0.36 14.09
CA MET A 57 -10.76 1.09 12.85
C MET A 57 -10.57 0.12 11.69
N ILE A 58 -10.88 0.58 10.49
CA ILE A 58 -10.72 -0.21 9.27
C ILE A 58 -9.61 0.42 8.44
N VAL A 59 -8.60 -0.37 8.09
CA VAL A 59 -7.56 -0.01 7.13
C VAL A 59 -7.86 -0.76 5.84
N VAL A 60 -7.98 -0.04 4.73
CA VAL A 60 -8.09 -0.63 3.39
C VAL A 60 -6.75 -0.43 2.70
N LEU A 61 -6.01 -1.53 2.51
CA LEU A 61 -4.80 -1.55 1.71
C LEU A 61 -5.19 -1.74 0.24
N ASN A 62 -5.04 -0.69 -0.55
CA ASN A 62 -5.21 -0.74 -2.00
C ASN A 62 -3.86 -1.11 -2.66
N ASP A 63 -3.69 -2.39 -2.92
CA ASP A 63 -2.52 -2.94 -3.59
C ASP A 63 -2.76 -3.02 -5.10
N ASN A 64 -2.03 -2.22 -5.86
CA ASN A 64 -2.08 -2.25 -7.33
C ASN A 64 -0.74 -2.71 -7.94
N GLN A 65 0.14 -3.28 -7.12
CA GLN A 65 1.50 -3.73 -7.44
C GLN A 65 2.38 -2.63 -8.05
N GLN A 66 2.05 -1.35 -7.85
CA GLN A 66 2.86 -0.23 -8.31
C GLN A 66 3.04 0.78 -7.18
N VAL A 67 4.30 1.08 -6.87
CA VAL A 67 4.66 2.24 -6.06
C VAL A 67 4.31 3.53 -6.79
N SER A 68 4.15 4.61 -6.00
CA SER A 68 3.69 5.94 -6.43
C SER A 68 4.14 6.30 -7.85
N LEU A 69 5.45 6.22 -8.13
CA LEU A 69 6.01 6.31 -9.48
C LEU A 69 6.52 4.93 -9.92
N PRO A 70 6.38 4.55 -11.21
CA PRO A 70 7.11 3.40 -11.72
C PRO A 70 8.59 3.70 -11.65
N THR A 71 9.32 2.84 -10.97
CA THR A 71 10.77 2.70 -11.03
C THR A 71 11.20 1.98 -12.32
N GLN A 72 10.48 2.21 -13.45
CA GLN A 72 10.78 1.54 -14.71
C GLN A 72 12.19 1.90 -15.20
N TYR A 73 13.06 0.89 -15.18
CA TYR A 73 14.42 0.90 -15.65
C TYR A 73 14.63 -0.21 -16.69
N ASN A 74 15.23 0.11 -17.84
CA ASN A 74 15.71 -0.85 -18.86
C ASN A 74 14.79 -2.06 -19.15
N ASN A 75 13.51 -1.84 -19.46
CA ASN A 75 12.53 -2.90 -19.79
C ASN A 75 12.33 -3.97 -18.71
N LYS A 76 12.71 -3.71 -17.46
CA LYS A 76 12.33 -4.53 -16.31
C LYS A 76 11.43 -3.70 -15.40
N ASN A 77 10.22 -4.20 -15.14
CA ASN A 77 9.42 -3.69 -14.02
C ASN A 77 10.20 -4.00 -12.74
N GLN A 78 10.66 -2.98 -12.02
CA GLN A 78 11.07 -3.20 -10.65
C GLN A 78 9.80 -3.29 -9.80
N ASP A 79 9.66 -4.39 -9.09
CA ASP A 79 8.64 -4.52 -8.05
C ASP A 79 8.91 -3.44 -6.98
N PRO A 80 7.86 -2.92 -6.30
CA PRO A 80 8.03 -2.06 -5.16
C PRO A 80 9.16 -2.53 -4.21
N VAL A 81 10.10 -1.64 -3.91
CA VAL A 81 11.25 -1.98 -3.07
C VAL A 81 10.80 -2.21 -1.62
N GLY A 82 11.22 -3.35 -1.06
CA GLY A 82 11.00 -3.67 0.34
C GLY A 82 10.53 -5.11 0.58
N ALA A 83 10.97 -5.67 1.71
CA ALA A 83 10.53 -7.00 2.14
C ALA A 83 9.02 -7.07 2.34
N LEU A 84 8.36 -5.96 2.72
CA LEU A 84 6.90 -5.90 2.82
C LEU A 84 6.23 -6.03 1.47
N SER A 85 6.70 -5.33 0.44
CA SER A 85 6.17 -5.47 -0.91
C SER A 85 6.32 -6.88 -1.45
N SER A 86 7.48 -7.50 -1.18
CA SER A 86 7.70 -8.93 -1.49
C SER A 86 6.76 -9.85 -0.70
N ALA A 87 6.48 -9.53 0.58
CA ALA A 87 5.54 -10.29 1.40
C ALA A 87 4.09 -10.14 0.89
N LEU A 88 3.67 -8.94 0.49
CA LEU A 88 2.37 -8.70 -0.14
C LEU A 88 2.23 -9.48 -1.46
N ALA A 89 3.26 -9.44 -2.31
CA ALA A 89 3.29 -10.22 -3.55
C ALA A 89 3.21 -11.74 -3.28
N ARG A 90 3.90 -12.24 -2.24
CA ARG A 90 3.79 -13.65 -1.80
C ARG A 90 2.40 -13.99 -1.28
N LEU A 91 1.75 -13.10 -0.53
CA LEU A 91 0.36 -13.30 -0.08
C LEU A 91 -0.62 -13.34 -1.25
N GLN A 92 -0.36 -12.60 -2.33
CA GLN A 92 -1.16 -12.69 -3.56
C GLN A 92 -0.87 -13.96 -4.38
N ALA A 93 0.40 -14.40 -4.41
CA ALA A 93 0.82 -15.60 -5.14
C ALA A 93 0.36 -16.90 -4.42
N ASN A 94 0.42 -16.90 -3.10
CA ASN A 94 -0.12 -17.95 -2.24
C ASN A 94 -1.63 -17.77 -2.14
N ARG A 95 -2.38 -18.03 -3.22
CA ARG A 95 -3.84 -18.15 -3.15
C ARG A 95 -4.19 -19.47 -2.45
N PRO A 96 -4.68 -19.51 -1.19
CA PRO A 96 -5.49 -20.65 -0.81
C PRO A 96 -6.78 -20.53 -1.62
N LEU A 97 -7.14 -21.62 -2.29
CA LEU A 97 -8.29 -21.70 -3.17
C LEU A 97 -9.54 -21.07 -2.55
N ARG A 98 -10.34 -20.48 -3.45
CA ARG A 98 -11.78 -20.19 -3.37
C ARG A 98 -12.67 -21.31 -2.77
N GLU A 99 -12.12 -22.38 -2.22
CA GLU A 99 -12.84 -23.60 -1.79
C GLU A 99 -13.23 -23.61 -0.31
N LEU A 100 -12.66 -22.76 0.56
CA LEU A 100 -12.99 -22.86 1.99
C LEU A 100 -14.35 -22.24 2.37
N ARG A 101 -14.93 -21.37 1.53
CA ARG A 101 -16.24 -20.73 1.78
C ARG A 101 -17.44 -21.60 1.39
N GLU A 102 -17.25 -22.59 0.51
CA GLU A 102 -18.29 -23.59 0.16
C GLU A 102 -18.37 -24.68 1.24
N VAL A 103 -17.25 -25.07 1.84
CA VAL A 103 -17.23 -26.11 2.90
C VAL A 103 -17.91 -25.62 4.19
N ALA A 104 -17.78 -24.33 4.54
CA ALA A 104 -18.45 -23.77 5.73
C ALA A 104 -19.98 -23.62 5.58
N LYS A 105 -20.50 -23.45 4.35
CA LYS A 105 -21.95 -23.40 4.08
C LYS A 105 -22.60 -24.79 4.06
N GLY A 106 -21.82 -25.86 3.92
CA GLY A 106 -22.31 -27.25 3.95
C GLY A 106 -22.52 -27.81 5.37
N VAL A 107 -21.76 -27.33 6.36
CA VAL A 107 -21.73 -27.95 7.71
C VAL A 107 -22.66 -27.25 8.72
N THR A 108 -23.10 -26.02 8.44
CA THR A 108 -23.95 -25.25 9.36
C THR A 108 -25.44 -25.62 9.34
N LYS A 109 -25.89 -26.50 8.44
CA LYS A 109 -27.30 -26.93 8.35
C LYS A 109 -27.69 -28.09 9.28
N GLN A 110 -26.80 -28.58 10.13
CA GLN A 110 -27.09 -29.75 10.99
C GLN A 110 -26.76 -29.59 12.48
N LEU A 111 -26.52 -28.37 12.99
CA LEU A 111 -26.20 -28.17 14.41
C LEU A 111 -27.32 -27.42 15.16
N PRO A 112 -27.73 -27.89 16.37
CA PRO A 112 -28.81 -27.28 17.15
C PRO A 112 -28.54 -25.83 17.58
N ASP A 113 -29.61 -25.04 17.68
CA ASP A 113 -29.63 -23.59 18.00
C ASP A 113 -28.86 -23.19 19.28
N VAL A 114 -28.60 -24.14 20.18
CA VAL A 114 -27.88 -23.91 21.45
C VAL A 114 -26.39 -23.60 21.23
N VAL A 115 -25.80 -24.06 20.12
CA VAL A 115 -24.38 -23.81 19.80
C VAL A 115 -24.17 -22.41 19.22
N GLN A 116 -25.20 -21.79 18.63
CA GLN A 116 -25.13 -20.47 18.01
C GLN A 116 -24.93 -19.32 19.02
N LYS A 117 -25.29 -19.52 20.31
CA LYS A 117 -25.12 -18.51 21.37
C LYS A 117 -23.77 -18.60 22.09
N ALA A 118 -23.03 -19.69 21.93
CA ALA A 118 -21.72 -19.87 22.55
C ALA A 118 -20.57 -19.30 21.70
N THR A 119 -20.77 -19.10 20.39
CA THR A 119 -19.76 -18.59 19.45
C THR A 119 -19.44 -17.11 19.62
N ALA A 120 -20.36 -16.29 20.13
CA ALA A 120 -20.13 -14.85 20.33
C ALA A 120 -19.10 -14.51 21.43
N LYS A 121 -18.71 -15.49 22.27
CA LYS A 121 -17.73 -15.32 23.37
C LYS A 121 -16.40 -16.03 23.15
N ILE A 122 -16.19 -16.68 22.01
CA ILE A 122 -14.98 -17.46 21.70
C ILE A 122 -13.98 -16.64 20.84
N ASP A 123 -14.32 -15.39 20.52
CA ASP A 123 -13.56 -14.57 19.57
C ASP A 123 -12.13 -14.24 20.06
N GLU A 124 -11.93 -14.09 21.37
CA GLU A 124 -10.64 -13.71 21.95
C GLU A 124 -9.61 -14.86 21.95
N TYR A 125 -10.06 -16.11 22.15
CA TYR A 125 -9.19 -17.29 22.17
C TYR A 125 -9.03 -17.96 20.79
N ALA A 126 -9.99 -17.80 19.89
CA ALA A 126 -9.85 -18.29 18.51
C ALA A 126 -8.87 -17.45 17.67
N ARG A 127 -8.72 -16.16 17.98
CA ARG A 127 -7.74 -15.26 17.30
C ARG A 127 -6.31 -15.77 17.38
N GLY A 128 -5.89 -16.30 18.54
CA GLY A 128 -4.55 -16.85 18.72
C GLY A 128 -4.34 -18.26 18.16
N MET A 129 -5.41 -18.99 17.81
CA MET A 129 -5.33 -20.39 17.38
C MET A 129 -5.61 -20.60 15.88
N ILE A 130 -6.21 -19.62 15.19
CA ILE A 130 -6.39 -19.66 13.72
C ILE A 130 -5.11 -19.20 12.99
N SER A 131 -4.10 -18.73 13.73
CA SER A 131 -2.72 -18.44 13.26
C SER A 131 -1.92 -19.71 12.89
N GLY A 132 -2.57 -20.65 12.20
CA GLY A 132 -1.95 -21.84 11.64
C GLY A 132 -0.85 -21.47 10.64
N THR A 133 0.39 -21.61 11.08
CA THR A 133 1.60 -21.75 10.24
C THR A 133 2.02 -20.55 9.37
N GLY A 134 1.74 -19.32 9.83
CA GLY A 134 2.37 -18.10 9.33
C GLY A 134 1.52 -16.85 9.56
N SER A 135 1.69 -16.17 10.70
CA SER A 135 1.10 -14.85 10.92
C SER A 135 1.61 -13.86 9.88
N THR A 136 0.71 -13.12 9.24
CA THR A 136 1.10 -11.96 8.45
C THR A 136 1.73 -10.91 9.36
N LEU A 137 2.60 -10.05 8.82
CA LEU A 137 3.15 -8.91 9.57
C LEU A 137 2.05 -8.07 10.23
N PHE A 138 0.90 -7.94 9.57
CA PHE A 138 -0.23 -7.16 10.08
C PHE A 138 -0.84 -7.78 11.34
N GLU A 139 -0.97 -9.11 11.37
CA GLU A 139 -1.46 -9.83 12.54
C GLU A 139 -0.47 -9.75 13.71
N GLU A 140 0.83 -9.80 13.43
CA GLU A 140 1.87 -9.57 14.46
C GLU A 140 1.84 -8.14 15.02
N LEU A 141 1.45 -7.16 14.20
CA LEU A 141 1.20 -5.79 14.62
C LEU A 141 -0.17 -5.60 15.29
N GLY A 142 -0.97 -6.66 15.47
CA GLY A 142 -2.27 -6.62 16.15
C GLY A 142 -3.46 -6.22 15.26
N LEU A 143 -3.30 -6.23 13.93
CA LEU A 143 -4.40 -5.99 12.99
C LEU A 143 -4.99 -7.30 12.49
N TYR A 144 -6.32 -7.42 12.52
CA TYR A 144 -6.99 -8.55 11.90
C TYR A 144 -6.93 -8.44 10.38
N TYR A 145 -6.32 -9.40 9.71
CA TYR A 145 -6.08 -9.36 8.27
C TYR A 145 -7.18 -10.07 7.47
N ILE A 146 -7.72 -9.39 6.45
CA ILE A 146 -8.72 -9.93 5.52
C ILE A 146 -8.24 -9.71 4.09
N GLY A 147 -7.98 -10.78 3.34
CA GLY A 147 -7.69 -10.70 1.90
C GLY A 147 -6.61 -11.68 1.44
N PRO A 148 -6.10 -11.52 0.21
CA PRO A 148 -6.46 -10.48 -0.76
C PRO A 148 -7.88 -10.63 -1.34
N VAL A 149 -8.56 -9.51 -1.60
CA VAL A 149 -9.88 -9.42 -2.25
C VAL A 149 -9.75 -8.74 -3.62
N ASP A 150 -10.53 -9.17 -4.61
CA ASP A 150 -10.59 -8.48 -5.91
C ASP A 150 -11.25 -7.10 -5.76
N GLY A 151 -10.46 -6.05 -5.92
CA GLY A 151 -10.89 -4.66 -5.81
C GLY A 151 -11.76 -4.16 -6.95
N HIS A 152 -12.03 -4.99 -7.96
CA HIS A 152 -12.91 -4.67 -9.07
C HIS A 152 -14.21 -5.45 -9.06
N ASN A 153 -14.41 -6.34 -8.09
CA ASN A 153 -15.68 -6.98 -7.85
C ASN A 153 -16.45 -6.21 -6.77
N MET A 154 -17.44 -5.42 -7.18
CA MET A 154 -18.19 -4.60 -6.22
C MET A 154 -19.03 -5.43 -5.27
N ASP A 155 -19.56 -6.57 -5.69
CA ASP A 155 -20.38 -7.42 -4.84
C ASP A 155 -19.53 -8.00 -3.70
N ASP A 156 -18.31 -8.46 -4.02
CA ASP A 156 -17.36 -8.97 -3.02
C ASP A 156 -16.93 -7.85 -2.05
N LEU A 157 -16.59 -6.67 -2.57
CA LEU A 157 -16.19 -5.52 -1.74
C LEU A 157 -17.30 -5.07 -0.79
N VAL A 158 -18.54 -4.94 -1.29
CA VAL A 158 -19.70 -4.56 -0.47
C VAL A 158 -19.98 -5.62 0.59
N ALA A 159 -19.91 -6.91 0.24
CA ALA A 159 -20.11 -8.00 1.18
C ALA A 159 -19.05 -7.97 2.30
N VAL A 160 -17.76 -7.86 1.95
CA VAL A 160 -16.66 -7.79 2.92
C VAL A 160 -16.78 -6.56 3.82
N LEU A 161 -17.00 -5.37 3.25
CA LEU A 161 -17.11 -4.14 4.04
C LEU A 161 -18.34 -4.11 4.94
N ASN A 162 -19.46 -4.70 4.51
CA ASN A 162 -20.64 -4.86 5.36
C ASN A 162 -20.34 -5.79 6.54
N GLU A 163 -19.70 -6.93 6.29
CA GLU A 163 -19.32 -7.89 7.34
C GLU A 163 -18.38 -7.23 8.36
N VAL A 164 -17.32 -6.55 7.90
CA VAL A 164 -16.36 -5.85 8.78
C VAL A 164 -17.05 -4.74 9.58
N LYS A 165 -17.99 -4.03 8.97
CA LYS A 165 -18.76 -2.97 9.65
C LYS A 165 -19.72 -3.52 10.72
N SER A 166 -20.35 -4.67 10.45
CA SER A 166 -21.34 -5.29 11.34
C SER A 166 -20.73 -6.16 12.41
N ALA A 167 -19.55 -6.73 12.16
CA ALA A 167 -18.83 -7.49 13.14
C ALA A 167 -18.52 -6.58 14.32
N GLU A 168 -18.93 -6.99 15.53
CA GLU A 168 -18.48 -6.41 16.78
C GLU A 168 -17.01 -6.80 17.01
N THR A 169 -16.16 -6.45 16.05
CA THR A 169 -14.72 -6.66 16.13
C THR A 169 -14.17 -5.74 17.20
N VAL A 170 -13.51 -6.33 18.17
CA VAL A 170 -12.59 -5.63 19.08
C VAL A 170 -11.27 -5.47 18.33
N GLY A 171 -10.89 -4.24 17.97
CA GLY A 171 -9.57 -3.94 17.41
C GLY A 171 -9.53 -3.48 15.94
N PRO A 172 -8.32 -3.14 15.44
CA PRO A 172 -8.12 -2.68 14.08
C PRO A 172 -8.18 -3.84 13.06
N VAL A 173 -8.82 -3.61 11.91
CA VAL A 173 -8.94 -4.58 10.81
C VAL A 173 -8.21 -4.03 9.58
N LEU A 174 -7.41 -4.85 8.89
CA LEU A 174 -6.83 -4.54 7.60
C LEU A 174 -7.48 -5.39 6.50
N VAL A 175 -8.13 -4.73 5.54
CA VAL A 175 -8.67 -5.35 4.32
C VAL A 175 -7.69 -5.11 3.17
N HIS A 176 -7.08 -6.18 2.67
CA HIS A 176 -6.18 -6.14 1.53
C HIS A 176 -6.97 -6.29 0.23
N VAL A 177 -7.02 -5.22 -0.54
CA VAL A 177 -7.76 -5.11 -1.80
C VAL A 177 -6.78 -4.98 -2.96
N VAL A 178 -6.91 -5.86 -3.95
CA VAL A 178 -6.05 -5.89 -5.14
C VAL A 178 -6.73 -5.16 -6.28
N THR A 179 -6.10 -4.11 -6.82
CA THR A 179 -6.63 -3.32 -7.93
C THR A 179 -5.66 -3.28 -9.12
N GLU A 180 -6.05 -2.55 -10.17
CA GLU A 180 -5.27 -2.35 -11.40
C GLU A 180 -5.21 -0.85 -11.66
N ARG A 181 -3.99 -0.31 -11.63
CA ARG A 181 -3.77 1.12 -11.83
C ARG A 181 -4.09 1.53 -13.26
N GLY A 182 -4.99 2.51 -13.40
CA GLY A 182 -5.46 3.00 -14.70
C GLY A 182 -6.60 2.19 -15.32
N ARG A 183 -7.18 1.21 -14.61
CA ARG A 183 -8.30 0.42 -15.12
C ARG A 183 -9.45 1.31 -15.62
N GLY A 184 -10.00 0.94 -16.77
CA GLY A 184 -11.07 1.68 -17.43
C GLY A 184 -10.59 2.85 -18.29
N TYR A 185 -9.27 3.11 -18.35
CA TYR A 185 -8.71 4.18 -19.16
C TYR A 185 -7.51 3.72 -19.99
N THR A 186 -7.77 3.35 -21.26
CA THR A 186 -6.77 2.78 -22.17
C THR A 186 -5.45 3.57 -22.26
N PRO A 187 -5.45 4.92 -22.36
CA PRO A 187 -4.19 5.66 -22.41
C PRO A 187 -3.35 5.55 -21.14
N ALA A 188 -3.97 5.43 -19.95
CA ALA A 188 -3.23 5.12 -18.74
C ALA A 188 -2.74 3.68 -18.75
N LEU A 189 -3.51 2.73 -19.27
CA LEU A 189 -3.06 1.33 -19.31
C LEU A 189 -1.84 1.09 -20.19
N THR A 190 -1.68 1.90 -21.25
CA THR A 190 -0.54 1.83 -22.17
C THR A 190 0.62 2.76 -21.82
N SER A 191 0.42 3.75 -20.95
CA SER A 191 1.50 4.61 -20.48
C SER A 191 2.43 3.87 -19.51
N GLN A 192 3.74 4.07 -19.67
CA GLN A 192 4.76 3.55 -18.75
C GLN A 192 4.50 3.95 -17.30
N ASP A 193 4.03 5.19 -17.09
CA ASP A 193 3.75 5.74 -15.76
C ASP A 193 2.32 5.57 -15.26
N ARG A 194 1.48 4.90 -16.05
CA ARG A 194 0.03 4.89 -15.90
C ARG A 194 -0.58 6.29 -15.75
N MET A 195 0.06 7.28 -16.37
CA MET A 195 -0.31 8.69 -16.28
C MET A 195 -0.30 9.20 -14.83
N HIS A 196 0.70 8.80 -14.04
CA HIS A 196 0.92 9.30 -12.67
C HIS A 196 1.12 10.81 -12.64
N GLY A 197 1.95 11.31 -13.56
CA GLY A 197 2.27 12.72 -13.70
C GLY A 197 1.94 13.17 -15.11
N VAL A 198 0.86 13.92 -15.26
CA VAL A 198 0.44 14.47 -16.55
C VAL A 198 0.44 15.99 -16.50
N VAL A 199 0.99 16.61 -17.54
CA VAL A 199 0.64 18.01 -17.85
C VAL A 199 -0.74 18.05 -18.48
N LYS A 200 -1.24 19.24 -18.88
CA LYS A 200 -2.49 19.34 -19.63
C LYS A 200 -2.47 18.34 -20.79
N PHE A 201 -3.50 17.51 -20.92
CA PHE A 201 -3.57 16.45 -21.93
C PHE A 201 -4.98 16.31 -22.49
N ASP A 202 -5.11 15.62 -23.61
CA ASP A 202 -6.41 15.25 -24.20
C ASP A 202 -6.97 13.98 -23.51
N PRO A 203 -8.12 14.06 -22.82
CA PRO A 203 -8.69 12.89 -22.15
C PRO A 203 -9.07 11.74 -23.08
N LYS A 204 -9.35 11.97 -24.37
CA LYS A 204 -9.71 10.87 -25.29
C LYS A 204 -8.50 10.09 -25.75
N THR A 205 -7.39 10.77 -26.00
CA THR A 205 -6.19 10.18 -26.62
C THR A 205 -5.05 9.94 -25.63
N GLY A 206 -5.08 10.59 -24.46
CA GLY A 206 -3.98 10.64 -23.50
C GLY A 206 -2.81 11.52 -23.94
N GLN A 207 -2.92 12.21 -25.09
CA GLN A 207 -1.83 13.01 -25.62
C GLN A 207 -1.58 14.23 -24.73
N GLN A 208 -0.38 14.29 -24.14
CA GLN A 208 0.04 15.42 -23.32
C GLN A 208 0.46 16.62 -24.18
N TYR A 209 -0.03 17.80 -23.84
CA TYR A 209 0.35 19.06 -24.46
C TYR A 209 1.61 19.60 -23.79
N THR A 210 2.75 19.44 -24.46
CA THR A 210 4.03 19.96 -23.98
C THR A 210 4.36 21.28 -24.67
N THR A 211 4.76 22.29 -23.89
CA THR A 211 5.38 23.51 -24.43
C THR A 211 6.86 23.24 -24.64
N LYS A 212 7.35 23.44 -25.87
CA LYS A 212 8.79 23.31 -26.16
C LYS A 212 9.54 24.48 -25.53
N THR A 213 10.22 24.24 -24.41
CA THR A 213 11.19 25.18 -23.84
C THR A 213 12.59 24.86 -24.37
N LYS A 214 13.37 25.89 -24.71
CA LYS A 214 14.78 25.69 -25.11
C LYS A 214 15.69 25.31 -23.93
N ALA A 215 15.36 25.78 -22.73
CA ALA A 215 16.11 25.47 -21.52
C ALA A 215 15.68 24.13 -20.93
N MET A 216 16.64 23.40 -20.35
CA MET A 216 16.37 22.19 -19.58
C MET A 216 15.76 22.55 -18.21
N SER A 217 15.07 21.59 -17.58
CA SER A 217 14.64 21.74 -16.18
C SER A 217 15.85 21.72 -15.24
N TYR A 218 15.73 22.34 -14.07
CA TYR A 218 16.75 22.23 -13.01
C TYR A 218 17.05 20.77 -12.64
N THR A 219 16.02 19.92 -12.62
CA THR A 219 16.14 18.47 -12.44
C THR A 219 17.12 17.84 -13.44
N ASN A 220 17.03 18.22 -14.72
CA ASN A 220 17.92 17.69 -15.75
C ASN A 220 19.35 18.24 -15.62
N TYR A 221 19.50 19.52 -15.27
CA TYR A 221 20.82 20.10 -14.99
C TYR A 221 21.50 19.42 -13.79
N PHE A 222 20.75 19.19 -12.71
CA PHE A 222 21.23 18.45 -11.53
C PHE A 222 21.70 17.04 -11.90
N ALA A 223 20.88 16.28 -12.63
CA ALA A 223 21.21 14.91 -13.01
C ALA A 223 22.46 14.83 -13.89
N ASP A 224 22.63 15.76 -14.84
CA ASP A 224 23.81 15.82 -15.69
C ASP A 224 25.07 16.18 -14.90
N ALA A 225 24.98 17.16 -14.00
CA ALA A 225 26.10 17.53 -13.13
C ALA A 225 26.51 16.38 -12.21
N LEU A 226 25.55 15.73 -11.54
CA LEU A 226 25.80 14.58 -10.66
C LEU A 226 26.48 13.43 -11.43
N THR A 227 26.01 13.13 -12.64
CA THR A 227 26.59 12.08 -13.49
C THR A 227 28.03 12.42 -13.88
N ALA A 228 28.30 13.67 -14.24
CA ALA A 228 29.65 14.13 -14.60
C ALA A 228 30.62 14.09 -13.40
N GLU A 229 30.16 14.39 -12.19
CA GLU A 229 30.99 14.23 -10.99
C GLU A 229 31.27 12.75 -10.68
N ALA A 230 30.28 11.87 -10.85
CA ALA A 230 30.45 10.43 -10.64
C ALA A 230 31.33 9.74 -11.70
N GLU A 231 31.54 10.36 -12.86
CA GLU A 231 32.55 9.95 -13.85
C GLU A 231 33.98 10.17 -13.32
N ARG A 232 34.19 11.18 -12.48
CA ARG A 232 35.51 11.55 -11.94
C ARG A 232 35.79 10.91 -10.59
N ASP A 233 34.75 10.67 -9.80
CA ASP A 233 34.85 10.09 -8.45
C ASP A 233 33.95 8.86 -8.35
N ASN A 234 34.56 7.68 -8.18
CA ASN A 234 33.85 6.41 -8.04
C ASN A 234 33.14 6.22 -6.69
N ARG A 235 33.35 7.13 -5.73
CA ARG A 235 32.73 7.07 -4.39
C ARG A 235 31.34 7.71 -4.33
N ILE A 236 30.98 8.52 -5.32
CA ILE A 236 29.67 9.20 -5.35
C ILE A 236 28.54 8.17 -5.52
N VAL A 237 27.47 8.27 -4.74
CA VAL A 237 26.27 7.43 -4.93
C VAL A 237 25.05 8.33 -4.92
N ALA A 238 23.96 7.87 -5.54
CA ALA A 238 22.68 8.54 -5.50
C ALA A 238 21.69 7.74 -4.63
N VAL A 239 20.93 8.43 -3.79
CA VAL A 239 19.89 7.83 -2.95
C VAL A 239 18.60 8.60 -3.20
N HIS A 240 17.48 7.91 -3.39
CA HIS A 240 16.17 8.53 -3.52
C HIS A 240 15.07 7.75 -2.81
N ALA A 241 13.98 8.44 -2.50
CA ALA A 241 12.79 7.86 -1.88
C ALA A 241 11.66 7.72 -2.92
N ALA A 242 11.66 6.66 -3.72
CA ALA A 242 10.67 6.37 -4.77
C ALA A 242 10.45 7.49 -5.82
N MET A 243 11.46 8.34 -6.05
CA MET A 243 11.35 9.57 -6.87
C MET A 243 12.38 9.64 -8.01
N ALA A 244 12.83 8.52 -8.56
CA ALA A 244 13.86 8.46 -9.62
C ALA A 244 13.56 9.41 -10.80
N GLY A 245 12.33 9.35 -11.34
CA GLY A 245 11.91 10.19 -12.46
C GLY A 245 11.77 11.67 -12.09
N GLY A 246 11.14 11.96 -10.95
CA GLY A 246 10.92 13.33 -10.48
C GLY A 246 12.21 14.08 -10.10
N THR A 247 13.23 13.34 -9.68
CA THR A 247 14.57 13.87 -9.32
C THR A 247 15.57 13.81 -10.48
N GLY A 248 15.21 13.18 -11.61
CA GLY A 248 16.10 13.01 -12.76
C GLY A 248 17.16 11.93 -12.57
N LEU A 249 17.17 11.23 -11.43
CA LEU A 249 18.12 10.19 -11.10
C LEU A 249 18.03 8.96 -12.01
N THR A 250 16.93 8.78 -12.74
CA THR A 250 16.85 7.80 -13.84
C THR A 250 17.98 7.99 -14.87
N ARG A 251 18.50 9.21 -15.08
CA ARG A 251 19.65 9.46 -15.97
C ARG A 251 20.96 8.94 -15.36
N PHE A 252 21.16 9.16 -14.07
CA PHE A 252 22.33 8.69 -13.34
C PHE A 252 22.34 7.16 -13.27
N GLU A 253 21.19 6.55 -12.93
CA GLU A 253 20.99 5.11 -12.83
C GLU A 253 21.31 4.40 -14.16
N LYS A 254 20.94 4.97 -15.30
CA LYS A 254 21.29 4.45 -16.63
C LYS A 254 22.79 4.32 -16.86
N ARG A 255 23.59 5.18 -16.22
CA ARG A 255 25.05 5.19 -16.33
C ARG A 255 25.69 4.34 -15.23
N TYR A 256 25.13 4.37 -14.03
CA TYR A 256 25.68 3.77 -12.81
C TYR A 256 24.62 3.01 -12.01
N PRO A 257 24.09 1.88 -12.53
CA PRO A 257 22.99 1.17 -11.88
C PRO A 257 23.34 0.66 -10.49
N GLU A 258 24.60 0.26 -10.26
CA GLU A 258 25.09 -0.24 -8.96
C GLU A 258 25.35 0.88 -7.92
N ARG A 259 25.15 2.16 -8.29
CA ARG A 259 25.42 3.33 -7.43
C ARG A 259 24.17 4.18 -7.20
N VAL A 260 22.99 3.60 -7.40
CA VAL A 260 21.70 4.22 -7.10
C VAL A 260 20.91 3.33 -6.15
N PHE A 261 20.38 3.93 -5.09
CA PHE A 261 19.60 3.24 -4.09
C PHE A 261 18.21 3.87 -3.98
N ASP A 262 17.18 3.08 -4.28
CA ASP A 262 15.79 3.43 -3.96
C ASP A 262 15.41 2.87 -2.60
N VAL A 263 15.05 3.74 -1.66
CA VAL A 263 14.61 3.34 -0.32
C VAL A 263 13.08 3.27 -0.18
N GLY A 264 12.33 3.43 -1.27
CA GLY A 264 10.87 3.49 -1.24
C GLY A 264 10.38 4.82 -0.67
N ILE A 265 9.15 4.89 -0.16
CA ILE A 265 8.60 6.14 0.42
C ILE A 265 9.11 6.31 1.86
N ALA A 266 10.42 6.46 2.02
CA ALA A 266 11.09 6.47 3.33
C ALA A 266 12.21 7.53 3.40
N GLU A 267 11.85 8.80 3.32
CA GLU A 267 12.78 9.94 3.31
C GLU A 267 13.69 9.98 4.55
N GLN A 268 13.14 9.68 5.73
CA GLN A 268 13.91 9.57 6.98
C GLN A 268 14.99 8.48 6.91
N HIS A 269 14.67 7.36 6.24
CA HIS A 269 15.63 6.29 5.99
C HIS A 269 16.65 6.72 4.93
N ALA A 270 16.24 7.39 3.85
CA ALA A 270 17.14 7.88 2.80
C ALA A 270 18.28 8.73 3.36
N VAL A 271 17.95 9.69 4.25
CA VAL A 271 18.94 10.58 4.85
C VAL A 271 19.87 9.82 5.80
N THR A 272 19.34 8.90 6.59
CA THR A 272 20.14 8.10 7.54
C THR A 272 21.00 7.06 6.82
N PHE A 273 20.52 6.49 5.73
CA PHE A 273 21.25 5.55 4.87
C PHE A 273 22.45 6.22 4.19
N ALA A 274 22.37 7.52 3.93
CA ALA A 274 23.44 8.30 3.31
C ALA A 274 24.52 8.79 4.31
N ALA A 275 24.33 8.61 5.62
CA ALA A 275 25.24 9.06 6.67
C ALA A 275 26.37 8.05 6.93
#